data_AF-B8HN10-F1
#
_entry.id   AF-B8HN10-F1
#
_cell.length_a   1.000
_cell.length_b   1.000
_cell.length_c   1.000
_cell.angle_alpha   90.00
_cell.angle_beta   90.00
_cell.angle_gamma   90.00
#
_symmetry.space_group_name_H-M   'P 1'
#
loop_
_entity.id
_entity.type
_entity.pdbx_description
1 polymer ?
#
loop_
_entity_poly.entity_id
_entity_poly.type
_entity_poly.pdbx_seq_one_letter_code
_entity_poly.pdbx_strand_id
1 'polypeptide(L)'
;MSESNQWSREECRNRYVRGEKISLRELSRLSSRALGLLGRWCKEDGWTEQREQYQTEQRSEIDKKTIERTSSKISEFLSELSLEHAQAYRTPRRIAEFILRQVESKIEALESTHPEMQDPDALRESLKALIQDSHPATLNLLSQVIDRCVRGERMVSGAEYDDINKAIERIERTGLEVYLPDDYQQYDAAKMELITQKRLAAK
;
A
#
# COMPACT_ATOMS: atom_id res chain seq x y z
N MET A 1 5.36 53.88 -39.67
CA MET A 1 5.38 54.23 -38.24
C MET A 1 5.45 52.93 -37.46
N SER A 2 6.64 52.56 -36.97
CA SER A 2 6.83 51.29 -36.27
C SER A 2 6.40 51.45 -34.82
N GLU A 3 5.28 50.83 -34.46
CA GLU A 3 4.89 50.62 -33.06
C GLU A 3 6.10 50.02 -32.33
N SER A 4 6.62 50.76 -31.34
CA SER A 4 7.78 50.29 -30.60
C SER A 4 7.35 49.05 -29.83
N ASN A 5 7.79 47.89 -30.30
CA ASN A 5 7.53 46.58 -29.69
C ASN A 5 8.34 46.41 -28.39
N GLN A 6 8.36 47.44 -27.55
CA GLN A 6 9.10 47.50 -26.31
C GLN A 6 8.22 46.96 -25.19
N TRP A 7 8.70 45.90 -24.54
CA TRP A 7 7.99 45.33 -23.40
C TRP A 7 7.93 46.32 -22.24
N SER A 8 6.85 46.25 -21.49
CA SER A 8 6.64 46.90 -20.21
C SER A 8 7.57 46.31 -19.13
N ARG A 9 7.67 47.02 -17.99
CA ARG A 9 8.40 46.55 -16.79
C ARG A 9 7.85 45.20 -16.31
N GLU A 10 6.52 45.06 -16.30
CA GLU A 10 5.81 43.85 -15.86
C GLU A 10 6.09 42.66 -16.78
N GLU A 11 6.08 42.86 -18.10
CA GLU A 11 6.40 41.81 -19.08
C GLU A 11 7.86 41.37 -18.99
N CYS A 12 8.79 42.32 -18.82
CA CYS A 12 10.20 42.01 -18.59
C CYS A 12 10.40 41.21 -17.30
N ARG A 13 9.74 41.61 -16.21
CA ARG A 13 9.76 40.91 -14.91
C ARG A 13 9.22 39.49 -15.07
N ASN A 14 8.03 39.33 -15.64
CA ASN A 14 7.41 38.02 -15.85
C ASN A 14 8.32 37.09 -16.68
N ARG A 15 8.90 37.58 -17.77
CA ARG A 15 9.80 36.76 -18.60
C ARG A 15 11.09 36.36 -17.89
N TYR A 16 11.64 37.24 -17.06
CA TYR A 16 12.88 37.00 -16.32
C TYR A 16 12.69 36.08 -15.11
N VAL A 17 11.62 36.30 -14.35
CA VAL A 17 11.28 35.60 -13.10
C VAL A 17 10.64 34.24 -13.40
N ARG A 18 9.64 34.19 -14.29
CA ARG A 18 8.80 33.01 -14.52
C ARG A 18 9.16 32.20 -15.76
N GLY A 19 9.92 32.77 -16.68
CA GLY A 19 10.35 32.09 -17.90
C GLY A 19 11.65 31.30 -17.75
N GLU A 20 12.11 30.72 -18.85
CA GLU A 20 13.41 30.03 -18.92
C GLU A 20 14.59 30.91 -18.45
N LYS A 21 15.65 30.25 -17.99
CA LYS A 21 16.79 30.90 -17.36
C LYS A 21 17.58 31.78 -18.34
N ILE A 22 17.17 33.02 -18.52
CA ILE A 22 17.85 34.04 -19.33
C ILE A 22 18.66 35.02 -18.48
N SER A 23 19.66 35.64 -19.12
CA SER A 23 20.47 36.75 -18.55
C SER A 23 19.81 38.11 -18.82
N LEU A 24 20.20 39.15 -18.08
CA LEU A 24 19.71 40.52 -18.33
C LEU A 24 20.13 41.06 -19.71
N ARG A 25 21.26 40.61 -20.26
CA ARG A 25 21.69 40.96 -21.62
C ARG A 25 20.75 40.36 -22.67
N GLU A 26 20.32 39.14 -22.44
CA GLU A 26 19.39 38.44 -23.31
C GLU A 26 17.97 39.00 -23.20
N LEU A 27 17.54 39.35 -21.98
CA LEU A 27 16.30 40.08 -21.75
C LEU A 27 16.31 41.43 -22.47
N SER A 28 17.42 42.18 -22.40
CA SER A 28 17.60 43.46 -23.12
C SER A 28 17.42 43.32 -24.63
N ARG A 29 17.93 42.23 -25.22
CA ARG A 29 17.76 41.92 -26.64
C ARG A 29 16.31 41.60 -26.98
N LEU A 30 15.62 40.81 -26.14
CA LEU A 30 14.24 40.39 -26.37
C LEU A 30 13.23 41.53 -26.18
N SER A 31 13.42 42.35 -25.14
CA SER A 31 12.50 43.42 -24.77
C SER A 31 12.79 44.76 -25.46
N SER A 32 13.89 44.85 -26.22
CA SER A 32 14.42 46.10 -26.79
C SER A 32 14.58 47.23 -25.75
N ARG A 33 14.92 46.87 -24.49
CA ARG A 33 15.16 47.82 -23.39
C ARG A 33 16.65 47.92 -23.08
N ALA A 34 17.11 49.10 -22.71
CA ALA A 34 18.50 49.31 -22.31
C ALA A 34 18.86 48.49 -21.07
N LEU A 35 20.04 47.85 -21.11
CA LEU A 35 20.53 47.00 -20.02
C LEU A 35 20.61 47.73 -18.66
N GLY A 36 21.01 49.01 -18.67
CA GLY A 36 21.09 49.82 -17.45
C GLY A 36 19.73 50.11 -16.81
N LEU A 37 18.66 50.15 -17.59
CA LEU A 37 17.29 50.31 -17.09
C LEU A 37 16.79 49.01 -16.46
N LEU A 38 16.98 47.87 -17.16
CA LEU A 38 16.65 46.54 -16.65
C LEU A 38 17.44 46.20 -15.37
N GLY A 39 18.72 46.61 -15.30
CA GLY A 39 19.55 46.45 -14.11
C GLY A 39 19.05 47.24 -12.90
N ARG A 40 18.47 48.43 -13.12
CA ARG A 40 17.81 49.20 -12.06
C ARG A 40 16.53 48.52 -11.59
N TRP A 41 15.63 48.16 -12.50
CA TRP A 41 14.39 47.45 -12.15
C TRP A 41 14.64 46.14 -11.42
N CYS A 42 15.63 45.36 -11.86
CA CYS A 42 16.01 44.11 -11.22
C CYS A 42 16.45 44.29 -9.76
N LYS A 43 17.16 45.40 -9.45
CA LYS A 43 17.58 45.74 -8.08
C LYS A 43 16.45 46.32 -7.24
N GLU A 44 15.67 47.26 -7.80
CA GLU A 44 14.57 47.93 -7.10
C GLU A 44 13.48 46.96 -6.64
N ASP A 45 13.12 46.01 -7.51
CA ASP A 45 12.00 45.08 -7.25
C ASP A 45 12.49 43.70 -6.78
N GLY A 46 13.79 43.49 -6.61
CA GLY A 46 14.35 42.20 -6.18
C GLY A 46 14.03 41.04 -7.13
N TRP A 47 14.12 41.23 -8.45
CA TRP A 47 13.73 40.20 -9.43
C TRP A 47 14.52 38.90 -9.28
N THR A 48 15.77 38.96 -8.81
CA THR A 48 16.58 37.77 -8.56
C THR A 48 16.01 36.91 -7.44
N GLU A 49 15.60 37.51 -6.32
CA GLU A 49 14.98 36.80 -5.19
C GLU A 49 13.63 36.21 -5.58
N GLN A 50 12.80 36.99 -6.28
CA GLN A 50 11.51 36.50 -6.79
C GLN A 50 11.67 35.32 -7.75
N ARG A 51 12.74 35.32 -8.56
CA ARG A 51 13.07 34.21 -9.45
C ARG A 51 13.46 32.97 -8.67
N GLU A 52 14.28 33.10 -7.64
CA GLU A 52 14.67 31.98 -6.78
C GLU A 52 13.47 31.40 -6.04
N GLN A 53 12.59 32.26 -5.50
CA GLN A 53 11.32 31.84 -4.90
C GLN A 53 10.45 31.08 -5.90
N TYR A 54 10.22 31.64 -7.09
CA TYR A 54 9.40 31.00 -8.13
C TYR A 54 9.99 29.64 -8.57
N GLN A 55 11.31 29.54 -8.71
CA GLN A 55 11.97 28.27 -9.04
C GLN A 55 11.85 27.24 -7.92
N THR A 56 11.92 27.68 -6.67
CA THR A 56 11.75 26.81 -5.50
C THR A 56 10.31 26.32 -5.40
N GLU A 57 9.33 27.20 -5.58
CA GLU A 57 7.90 26.87 -5.62
C GLU A 57 7.59 25.88 -6.74
N GLN A 58 8.05 26.14 -7.97
CA GLN A 58 7.87 25.22 -9.10
C GLN A 58 8.49 23.84 -8.81
N ARG A 59 9.71 23.79 -8.26
CA ARG A 59 10.34 22.51 -7.90
C ARG A 59 9.52 21.77 -6.85
N SER A 60 9.10 22.46 -5.79
CA SER A 60 8.23 21.88 -4.76
C SER A 60 6.91 21.35 -5.36
N GLU A 61 6.27 22.07 -6.29
CA GLU A 61 5.07 21.58 -6.97
C GLU A 61 5.34 20.34 -7.85
N ILE A 62 6.45 20.33 -8.58
CA ILE A 62 6.87 19.19 -9.40
C ILE A 62 7.16 17.99 -8.50
N ASP A 63 7.87 18.19 -7.40
CA ASP A 63 8.22 17.14 -6.45
C ASP A 63 6.97 16.56 -5.80
N LYS A 64 6.04 17.41 -5.34
CA LYS A 64 4.73 16.97 -4.82
C LYS A 64 3.95 16.14 -5.83
N LYS A 65 3.79 16.62 -7.07
CA LYS A 65 3.10 15.89 -8.14
C LYS A 65 3.81 14.58 -8.50
N THR A 66 5.14 14.58 -8.45
CA THR A 66 5.95 13.38 -8.73
C THR A 66 5.75 12.35 -7.64
N ILE A 67 5.86 12.76 -6.37
CA ILE A 67 5.62 11.94 -5.18
C ILE A 67 4.21 11.35 -5.24
N GLU A 68 3.18 12.17 -5.48
CA GLU A 68 1.79 11.72 -5.63
C GLU A 68 1.66 10.66 -6.74
N ARG A 69 2.21 10.91 -7.93
CA ARG A 69 2.16 9.95 -9.04
C ARG A 69 2.90 8.65 -8.73
N THR A 70 4.08 8.72 -8.13
CA THR A 70 4.82 7.51 -7.71
C THR A 70 4.08 6.76 -6.63
N SER A 71 3.47 7.46 -5.67
CA SER A 71 2.65 6.86 -4.62
C SER A 71 1.46 6.13 -5.22
N SER A 72 0.73 6.74 -6.15
CA SER A 72 -0.40 6.08 -6.83
C SER A 72 0.04 4.83 -7.59
N LYS A 73 1.15 4.90 -8.33
CA LYS A 73 1.69 3.73 -9.06
C LYS A 73 2.11 2.60 -8.12
N ILE A 74 2.72 2.93 -6.98
CA ILE A 74 3.09 1.94 -5.96
C ILE A 74 1.82 1.31 -5.38
N SER A 75 0.80 2.10 -5.05
CA SER A 75 -0.48 1.60 -4.55
C SER A 75 -1.18 0.67 -5.54
N GLU A 76 -1.21 1.03 -6.82
CA GLU A 76 -1.76 0.17 -7.89
C GLU A 76 -1.01 -1.16 -7.97
N PHE A 77 0.32 -1.11 -8.03
CA PHE A 77 1.16 -2.31 -8.07
C PHE A 77 0.96 -3.22 -6.85
N LEU A 78 0.90 -2.65 -5.64
CA LEU A 78 0.65 -3.40 -4.42
C LEU A 78 -0.76 -4.01 -4.39
N SER A 79 -1.76 -3.32 -4.95
CA SER A 79 -3.12 -3.84 -5.08
C SER A 79 -3.17 -5.03 -6.05
N GLU A 80 -2.51 -4.93 -7.20
CA GLU A 80 -2.39 -6.04 -8.17
C GLU A 80 -1.70 -7.25 -7.53
N LEU A 81 -0.56 -7.03 -6.86
CA LEU A 81 0.16 -8.09 -6.15
C LEU A 81 -0.70 -8.75 -5.06
N SER A 82 -1.49 -7.97 -4.34
CA SER A 82 -2.42 -8.49 -3.33
C SER A 82 -3.52 -9.36 -3.95
N LEU A 83 -4.05 -8.97 -5.11
CA LEU A 83 -5.02 -9.79 -5.84
C LEU A 83 -4.40 -11.12 -6.31
N GLU A 84 -3.18 -11.08 -6.84
CA GLU A 84 -2.44 -12.29 -7.25
C GLU A 84 -2.20 -13.23 -6.06
N HIS A 85 -1.74 -12.70 -4.92
CA HIS A 85 -1.55 -13.47 -3.70
C HIS A 85 -2.86 -14.09 -3.20
N ALA A 86 -3.97 -13.34 -3.22
CA ALA A 86 -5.27 -13.87 -2.84
C ALA A 86 -5.70 -15.04 -3.74
N GLN A 87 -5.46 -14.95 -5.06
CA GLN A 87 -5.75 -16.02 -6.00
C GLN A 87 -4.86 -17.25 -5.79
N ALA A 88 -3.59 -17.04 -5.44
CA ALA A 88 -2.63 -18.10 -5.16
C ALA A 88 -3.03 -18.94 -3.93
N TYR A 89 -3.74 -18.38 -2.95
CA TYR A 89 -4.30 -19.14 -1.83
C TYR A 89 -5.67 -19.75 -2.15
N ARG A 90 -6.55 -19.03 -2.86
CA ARG A 90 -7.90 -19.53 -3.19
C ARG A 90 -7.90 -20.76 -4.09
N THR A 91 -7.00 -20.82 -5.05
CA THR A 91 -6.93 -21.93 -6.02
C THR A 91 -6.63 -23.29 -5.36
N PRO A 92 -5.52 -23.45 -4.63
CA PRO A 92 -5.22 -24.71 -3.94
C PRO A 92 -6.26 -25.05 -2.87
N ARG A 93 -6.83 -24.04 -2.19
CA ARG A 93 -7.95 -24.26 -1.26
C ARG A 93 -9.16 -24.89 -1.94
N ARG A 94 -9.62 -24.35 -3.08
CA ARG A 94 -10.77 -24.89 -3.82
C ARG A 94 -10.51 -26.32 -4.29
N ILE A 95 -9.29 -26.63 -4.73
CA ILE A 95 -8.90 -27.99 -5.12
C ILE A 95 -8.97 -28.92 -3.91
N ALA A 96 -8.43 -28.51 -2.76
CA ALA A 96 -8.46 -29.31 -1.54
C ALA A 96 -9.88 -29.53 -1.01
N GLU A 97 -10.71 -28.49 -0.97
CA GLU A 97 -12.13 -28.57 -0.62
C GLU A 97 -12.92 -29.49 -1.57
N PHE A 98 -12.63 -29.42 -2.88
CA PHE A 98 -13.26 -30.31 -3.86
C PHE A 98 -12.92 -31.78 -3.60
N ILE A 99 -11.65 -32.09 -3.34
CA ILE A 99 -11.21 -33.47 -3.03
C ILE A 99 -11.87 -33.96 -1.74
N LEU A 100 -11.96 -33.12 -0.69
CA LEU A 100 -12.65 -33.48 0.55
C LEU A 100 -14.13 -33.75 0.32
N ARG A 101 -14.83 -32.92 -0.46
CA ARG A 101 -16.24 -33.16 -0.80
C ARG A 101 -16.47 -34.47 -1.56
N GLN A 102 -15.52 -34.87 -2.41
CA GLN A 102 -15.60 -36.17 -3.09
C GLN A 102 -15.48 -37.34 -2.09
N VAL A 103 -14.68 -37.18 -1.03
CA VAL A 103 -14.59 -38.17 0.05
C VAL A 103 -15.87 -38.17 0.89
N GLU A 104 -16.38 -37.00 1.28
CA GLU A 104 -17.65 -36.85 2.00
C GLU A 104 -18.81 -37.49 1.23
N SER A 105 -18.94 -37.22 -0.07
CA SER A 105 -20.00 -37.80 -0.90
C SER A 105 -19.92 -39.32 -0.98
N LYS A 106 -18.71 -39.91 -0.97
CA LYS A 106 -18.53 -41.37 -0.89
C LYS A 106 -18.95 -41.93 0.46
N ILE A 107 -18.69 -41.21 1.55
CA ILE A 107 -19.14 -41.55 2.90
C ILE A 107 -20.68 -41.53 2.95
N GLU A 108 -21.30 -40.45 2.50
CA GLU A 108 -22.78 -40.31 2.46
C GLU A 108 -23.42 -41.38 1.57
N ALA A 109 -22.79 -41.73 0.44
CA ALA A 109 -23.25 -42.81 -0.42
C ALA A 109 -23.21 -44.15 0.30
N LEU A 110 -22.17 -44.44 1.08
CA LEU A 110 -22.10 -45.67 1.88
C LEU A 110 -23.16 -45.70 2.99
N GLU A 111 -23.37 -44.58 3.68
CA GLU A 111 -24.40 -44.44 4.71
C GLU A 111 -25.83 -44.61 4.16
N SER A 112 -26.09 -44.12 2.95
CA SER A 112 -27.41 -44.21 2.29
C SER A 112 -27.68 -45.54 1.60
N THR A 113 -26.65 -46.24 1.11
CA THR A 113 -26.79 -47.53 0.39
C THR A 113 -26.93 -48.72 1.34
N HIS A 114 -26.60 -48.55 2.62
CA HIS A 114 -26.68 -49.62 3.64
C HIS A 114 -27.54 -49.27 4.85
N PRO A 115 -28.87 -49.06 4.68
CA PRO A 115 -29.78 -48.89 5.82
C PRO A 115 -29.91 -50.15 6.71
N GLU A 116 -29.40 -51.30 6.25
CA GLU A 116 -29.41 -52.59 6.96
C GLU A 116 -28.18 -52.80 7.88
N MET A 117 -27.19 -51.89 7.87
CA MET A 117 -26.15 -51.84 8.89
C MET A 117 -26.68 -51.17 10.17
N GLN A 118 -27.61 -51.84 10.84
CA GLN A 118 -28.02 -51.49 12.22
C GLN A 118 -26.93 -51.79 13.25
N ASP A 119 -25.86 -52.48 12.85
CA ASP A 119 -24.69 -52.71 13.69
C ASP A 119 -23.68 -51.56 13.53
N PRO A 120 -23.55 -50.66 14.52
CA PRO A 120 -22.65 -49.51 14.46
C PRO A 120 -21.17 -49.90 14.27
N ASP A 121 -20.79 -51.13 14.61
CA ASP A 121 -19.41 -51.60 14.46
C ASP A 121 -19.06 -51.99 13.02
N ALA A 122 -20.01 -52.54 12.25
CA ALA A 122 -19.82 -52.86 10.83
C ALA A 122 -19.73 -51.60 9.95
N LEU A 123 -20.52 -50.56 10.29
CA LEU A 123 -20.44 -49.24 9.67
C LEU A 123 -19.09 -48.57 9.98
N ARG A 124 -18.60 -48.68 11.22
CA ARG A 124 -17.29 -48.16 11.64
C ARG A 124 -16.13 -48.84 10.90
N GLU A 125 -16.16 -50.16 10.72
CA GLU A 125 -15.15 -50.91 9.96
C GLU A 125 -15.15 -50.48 8.48
N SER A 126 -16.33 -50.33 7.87
CA SER A 126 -16.45 -49.89 6.47
C SER A 126 -15.98 -48.45 6.26
N LEU A 127 -16.29 -47.54 7.20
CA LEU A 127 -15.77 -46.18 7.23
C LEU A 127 -14.25 -46.14 7.41
N LYS A 128 -13.71 -46.97 8.32
CA LYS A 128 -12.26 -47.11 8.51
C LYS A 128 -11.57 -47.58 7.23
N ALA A 129 -12.13 -48.57 6.54
CA ALA A 129 -11.59 -49.08 5.28
C ALA A 129 -11.58 -47.99 4.20
N LEU A 130 -12.66 -47.21 4.07
CA LEU A 130 -12.75 -46.10 3.12
C LEU A 130 -11.74 -44.97 3.44
N ILE A 131 -11.58 -44.64 4.72
CA ILE A 131 -10.62 -43.64 5.18
C ILE A 131 -9.17 -44.13 5.00
N GLN A 132 -8.92 -45.42 5.19
CA GLN A 132 -7.63 -46.06 4.90
C GLN A 132 -7.33 -46.04 3.39
N ASP A 133 -8.30 -46.37 2.54
CA ASP A 133 -8.19 -46.29 1.07
C ASP A 133 -7.97 -44.86 0.59
N SER A 134 -8.59 -43.88 1.26
CA SER A 134 -8.38 -42.45 0.99
C SER A 134 -7.04 -41.92 1.53
N HIS A 135 -6.25 -42.78 2.20
CA HIS A 135 -5.01 -42.51 2.92
C HIS A 135 -5.18 -41.39 3.98
N PRO A 136 -5.14 -41.70 5.29
CA PRO A 136 -5.29 -40.69 6.35
C PRO A 136 -4.27 -39.54 6.26
N ALA A 137 -3.09 -39.82 5.72
CA ALA A 137 -2.06 -38.83 5.43
C ALA A 137 -2.52 -37.77 4.40
N THR A 138 -3.30 -38.18 3.40
CA THR A 138 -3.87 -37.30 2.37
C THR A 138 -4.93 -36.37 2.96
N LEU A 139 -5.83 -36.88 3.81
CA LEU A 139 -6.84 -36.05 4.48
C LEU A 139 -6.20 -35.00 5.41
N ASN A 140 -5.18 -35.40 6.18
CA ASN A 140 -4.40 -34.48 7.00
C ASN A 140 -3.68 -33.42 6.16
N LEU A 141 -3.08 -33.82 5.03
CA LEU A 141 -2.44 -32.88 4.11
C LEU A 141 -3.43 -31.87 3.52
N LEU A 142 -4.61 -32.33 3.10
CA LEU A 142 -5.67 -31.46 2.54
C LEU A 142 -6.18 -30.46 3.59
N SER A 143 -6.39 -30.91 4.84
CA SER A 143 -6.75 -30.03 5.96
C SER A 143 -5.67 -28.97 6.22
N GLN A 144 -4.39 -29.36 6.25
CA GLN A 144 -3.29 -28.41 6.42
C GLN A 144 -3.18 -27.40 5.26
N VAL A 145 -3.44 -27.83 4.03
CA VAL A 145 -3.47 -26.95 2.86
C VAL A 145 -4.59 -25.92 3.01
N ILE A 146 -5.80 -26.34 3.40
CA ILE A 146 -6.93 -25.43 3.62
C ILE A 146 -6.60 -24.42 4.72
N ASP A 147 -6.09 -24.86 5.88
CA ASP A 147 -5.74 -23.97 6.99
C ASP A 147 -4.68 -22.93 6.60
N ARG A 148 -3.64 -23.36 5.86
CA ARG A 148 -2.60 -22.46 5.36
C ARG A 148 -3.16 -21.44 4.37
N CYS A 149 -4.04 -21.87 3.47
CA CYS A 149 -4.66 -20.99 2.49
C CYS A 149 -5.60 -19.99 3.16
N VAL A 150 -6.42 -20.41 4.12
CA VAL A 150 -7.29 -19.51 4.90
C VAL A 150 -6.46 -18.48 5.67
N ARG A 151 -5.33 -18.89 6.27
CA ARG A 151 -4.41 -17.95 6.93
C ARG A 151 -3.80 -16.97 5.93
N GLY A 152 -3.33 -17.46 4.79
CA GLY A 152 -2.78 -16.63 3.71
C GLY A 152 -3.79 -15.61 3.18
N GLU A 153 -5.04 -16.03 2.94
CA GLU A 153 -6.14 -15.15 2.54
C GLU A 153 -6.40 -14.04 3.57
N ARG A 154 -6.39 -14.37 4.87
CA ARG A 154 -6.54 -13.39 5.96
C ARG A 154 -5.39 -12.41 6.05
N MET A 155 -4.15 -12.85 5.79
CA MET A 155 -2.99 -11.96 5.75
C MET A 155 -3.10 -10.97 4.59
N VAL A 156 -3.49 -11.46 3.41
CA VAL A 156 -3.66 -10.64 2.20
C VAL A 156 -4.82 -9.66 2.35
N SER A 157 -5.92 -10.07 2.98
CA SER A 157 -7.08 -9.20 3.22
C SER A 157 -6.88 -8.21 4.38
N GLY A 158 -5.71 -8.21 5.03
CA GLY A 158 -5.47 -7.39 6.22
C GLY A 158 -6.20 -7.88 7.48
N ALA A 159 -6.95 -8.98 7.42
CA ALA A 159 -7.79 -9.47 8.51
C ALA A 159 -6.99 -10.06 9.70
N GLU A 160 -5.72 -10.42 9.50
CA GLU A 160 -4.81 -10.69 10.63
C GLU A 160 -4.32 -9.40 11.35
N TYR A 161 -4.45 -8.25 10.70
CA TYR A 161 -4.08 -6.92 11.20
C TYR A 161 -5.29 -6.06 11.59
N ASP A 162 -6.53 -6.56 11.42
CA ASP A 162 -7.77 -5.90 11.87
C ASP A 162 -7.74 -5.56 13.37
N ASP A 163 -6.92 -6.28 14.14
CA ASP A 163 -6.57 -5.94 15.50
C ASP A 163 -5.12 -5.46 15.54
N ILE A 164 -4.92 -4.19 15.20
CA ILE A 164 -3.64 -3.47 15.31
C ILE A 164 -2.95 -3.76 16.66
N ASN A 165 -3.72 -3.93 17.74
CA ASN A 165 -3.16 -4.22 19.06
C ASN A 165 -2.52 -5.61 19.15
N LYS A 166 -3.00 -6.61 18.40
CA LYS A 166 -2.36 -7.93 18.29
C LYS A 166 -1.10 -7.89 17.43
N ALA A 167 -1.07 -7.03 16.42
CA ALA A 167 0.12 -6.83 15.59
C ALA A 167 1.26 -6.20 16.42
N ILE A 168 0.95 -5.18 17.23
CA ILE A 168 1.90 -4.56 18.18
C ILE A 168 2.44 -5.62 19.16
N GLU A 169 1.57 -6.41 19.79
CA GLU A 169 1.99 -7.46 20.73
C GLU A 169 2.93 -8.50 20.11
N ARG A 170 2.70 -8.87 18.84
CA ARG A 170 3.57 -9.82 18.14
C ARG A 170 4.96 -9.23 17.87
N ILE A 171 5.05 -7.94 17.55
CA ILE A 171 6.33 -7.26 17.29
C ILE A 171 7.09 -7.02 18.59
N GLU A 172 6.43 -6.58 19.67
CA GLU A 172 7.07 -6.41 20.98
C GLU A 172 7.69 -7.72 21.50
N ARG A 173 7.07 -8.88 21.24
CA ARG A 173 7.62 -10.21 21.60
C ARG A 173 8.93 -10.55 20.91
N THR A 174 9.30 -9.86 19.83
CA THR A 174 10.58 -10.04 19.14
C THR A 174 11.71 -9.17 19.72
N GLY A 175 11.40 -8.32 20.71
CA GLY A 175 12.34 -7.36 21.29
C GLY A 175 12.55 -6.10 20.46
N LEU A 176 11.79 -5.93 19.37
CA LEU A 176 11.78 -4.73 18.53
C LEU A 176 10.78 -3.71 19.07
N GLU A 177 11.18 -2.44 19.05
CA GLU A 177 10.36 -1.32 19.53
C GLU A 177 9.43 -0.82 18.40
N VAL A 178 8.14 -0.66 18.70
CA VAL A 178 7.12 -0.24 17.73
C VAL A 178 6.92 1.27 17.80
N TYR A 179 7.12 1.95 16.67
CA TYR A 179 6.84 3.39 16.52
C TYR A 179 5.50 3.58 15.83
N LEU A 180 4.54 4.11 16.58
CA LEU A 180 3.19 4.37 16.09
C LEU A 180 3.14 5.75 15.36
N PRO A 181 2.31 5.91 14.31
CA PRO A 181 2.14 7.17 13.56
C PRO A 181 1.14 8.15 14.22
N ASP A 182 1.36 9.45 14.07
CA ASP A 182 0.74 10.55 14.85
C ASP A 182 -0.80 10.65 14.88
N ASP A 183 -1.52 9.90 14.04
CA ASP A 183 -2.99 9.81 14.06
C ASP A 183 -3.46 8.47 14.69
N TYR A 184 -3.72 8.48 16.00
CA TYR A 184 -3.92 7.30 16.83
C TYR A 184 -5.39 6.97 17.17
N GLN A 185 -6.38 7.36 16.36
CA GLN A 185 -7.79 7.21 16.75
C GLN A 185 -8.30 5.75 16.82
N GLN A 186 -7.52 4.76 16.37
CA GLN A 186 -7.92 3.34 16.31
C GLN A 186 -7.30 2.46 17.43
N TYR A 187 -6.52 3.02 18.35
CA TYR A 187 -5.83 2.25 19.39
C TYR A 187 -6.62 2.22 20.71
N ASP A 188 -6.50 1.13 21.46
CA ASP A 188 -7.11 1.02 22.80
C ASP A 188 -6.41 2.01 23.75
N ALA A 189 -7.18 2.92 24.36
CA ALA A 189 -6.67 4.03 25.16
C ALA A 189 -5.77 3.55 26.33
N ALA A 190 -6.09 2.40 26.91
CA ALA A 190 -5.31 1.80 27.99
C ALA A 190 -3.91 1.33 27.52
N LYS A 191 -3.79 0.84 26.28
CA LYS A 191 -2.49 0.46 25.70
C LYS A 191 -1.67 1.69 25.32
N MET A 192 -2.32 2.75 24.83
CA MET A 192 -1.67 4.02 24.51
C MET A 192 -1.08 4.69 25.76
N GLU A 193 -1.79 4.65 26.88
CA GLU A 193 -1.31 5.20 28.14
C GLU A 193 -0.07 4.43 28.65
N LEU A 194 -0.08 3.10 28.55
CA LEU A 194 1.06 2.26 28.96
C LEU A 194 2.33 2.52 28.12
N ILE A 195 2.18 2.66 26.80
CA ILE A 195 3.30 2.97 25.89
C ILE A 195 3.86 4.38 26.17
N THR A 196 2.98 5.35 26.42
CA THR A 196 3.38 6.71 26.73
C THR A 196 4.12 6.79 28.08
N GLN A 197 3.65 6.06 29.09
CA GLN A 197 4.32 5.97 30.39
C GLN A 197 5.71 5.32 30.27
N LYS A 198 5.85 4.25 29.48
CA LYS A 198 7.17 3.62 29.21
C LYS A 198 8.15 4.60 28.56
N ARG A 199 7.69 5.44 27.62
CA ARG A 199 8.52 6.48 26.97
C ARG A 199 8.95 7.59 27.93
N LEU A 200 8.09 7.98 28.86
CA LEU A 200 8.40 8.97 29.88
C LEU A 200 9.37 8.43 30.94
N ALA A 201 9.33 7.13 31.23
CA ALA A 201 10.23 6.47 32.17
C ALA A 201 11.62 6.14 31.57
N ALA A 202 11.75 6.13 30.24
CA ALA A 202 13.01 5.86 29.53
C ALA A 202 13.83 7.14 29.21
N LYS A 203 13.35 8.31 29.63
CA LYS A 203 14.09 9.60 29.61
C LYS A 203 14.61 9.93 30.99
#